data_AF-A0A0D0BQJ9-F1
#
_entry.id   AF-A0A0D0BQJ9-F1
#
_cell.length_a   1.000
_cell.length_b   1.000
_cell.length_c   1.000
_cell.angle_alpha   90.00
_cell.angle_beta   90.00
_cell.angle_gamma   90.00
#
_symmetry.space_group_name_H-M   'P 1'
#
loop_
_entity.id
_entity.type
_entity.pdbx_description
1 polymer ?
#
loop_
_entity_poly.entity_id
_entity_poly.type
_entity_poly.pdbx_seq_one_letter_code
_entity_poly.pdbx_strand_id
1 'polypeptide(L)'
;MVKGAKPFQAGNICKSEAEIISVDNTQPGKVVKVEGHVYCDGKPVVEVVSAFLYCGFFTNYENTFETTEEPDYVVTLATEADVRVLQSKEWFNWEDNSKPLIPGVPLTFHVQSLSITGEIFVWDQLKNLQKDGTIEFQADDAYGNPIVSYLQHHKTTQGQTVPLTNEGCKLTTTEGSTLFWSPLTNEPYSGISGYFNPIHINPYFSRYTGLPSTITHGLWLSTATCKYIENVVTKGHPE
;
A
#
# COMPACT_ATOMS: atom_id res chain seq x y z
N MET A 1 2.81 -1.96 -10.24
CA MET A 1 3.77 -1.38 -11.21
C MET A 1 3.83 0.11 -10.96
N VAL A 2 5.02 0.69 -10.98
CA VAL A 2 5.21 2.14 -10.84
C VAL A 2 4.66 2.82 -12.09
N LYS A 3 3.94 3.94 -11.92
CA LYS A 3 3.28 4.65 -13.02
C LYS A 3 4.30 5.05 -14.11
N GLY A 4 4.04 4.63 -15.35
CA GLY A 4 4.92 4.90 -16.50
C GLY A 4 6.14 3.99 -16.61
N ALA A 5 6.34 3.04 -15.68
CA ALA A 5 7.36 2.02 -15.83
C ALA A 5 6.97 1.01 -16.92
N LYS A 6 7.97 0.54 -17.68
CA LYS A 6 7.77 -0.53 -18.66
C LYS A 6 7.71 -1.89 -17.95
N PRO A 7 6.90 -2.85 -18.42
CA PRO A 7 6.95 -4.23 -17.94
C PRO A 7 8.34 -4.85 -18.06
N PHE A 8 8.63 -5.84 -17.22
CA PHE A 8 9.87 -6.60 -17.27
C PHE A 8 10.05 -7.26 -18.64
N GLN A 9 11.28 -7.24 -19.15
CA GLN A 9 11.67 -7.89 -20.40
C GLN A 9 12.81 -8.89 -20.15
N ALA A 10 12.82 -9.96 -20.93
CA ALA A 10 13.92 -10.92 -20.90
C ALA A 10 15.25 -10.20 -21.18
N GLY A 11 16.25 -10.44 -20.34
CA GLY A 11 17.56 -9.78 -20.40
C GLY A 11 17.67 -8.51 -19.57
N ASN A 12 16.60 -8.01 -18.94
CA ASN A 12 16.73 -6.93 -17.96
C ASN A 12 17.57 -7.39 -16.76
N ILE A 13 18.48 -6.51 -16.32
CA ILE A 13 19.24 -6.68 -15.09
C ILE A 13 18.53 -5.85 -14.04
N CYS A 14 17.96 -6.52 -13.04
CA CYS A 14 17.21 -5.87 -11.99
C CYS A 14 17.83 -6.11 -10.62
N LYS A 15 17.68 -5.11 -9.75
CA LYS A 15 18.07 -5.14 -8.34
C LYS A 15 16.80 -5.05 -7.51
N SER A 16 16.71 -5.85 -6.46
CA SER A 16 15.61 -5.78 -5.49
C SER A 16 16.13 -5.28 -4.15
N GLU A 17 15.36 -4.43 -3.50
CA GLU A 17 15.56 -3.97 -2.12
C GLU A 17 14.24 -4.17 -1.36
N ALA A 18 14.30 -4.38 -0.06
CA ALA A 18 13.10 -4.56 0.74
C ALA A 18 13.31 -4.06 2.17
N GLU A 19 12.24 -3.57 2.77
CA GLU A 19 12.22 -3.09 4.15
C GLU A 19 10.96 -3.57 4.88
N ILE A 20 11.07 -3.65 6.20
CA ILE A 20 9.92 -4.00 7.05
C ILE A 20 9.19 -2.70 7.35
N ILE A 21 7.93 -2.61 6.93
CA ILE A 21 7.10 -1.42 7.10
C ILE A 21 6.15 -1.54 8.29
N SER A 22 5.78 -2.76 8.72
CA SER A 22 5.10 -2.90 10.00
C SER A 22 5.34 -4.24 10.67
N VAL A 23 5.28 -4.24 12.00
CA VAL A 23 5.29 -5.41 12.86
C VAL A 23 4.21 -5.20 13.91
N ASP A 24 3.10 -5.92 13.77
CA ASP A 24 1.90 -5.73 14.61
C ASP A 24 1.53 -7.02 15.35
N ASN A 25 1.25 -6.92 16.64
CA ASN A 25 0.68 -8.04 17.40
C ASN A 25 -0.85 -8.01 17.24
N THR A 26 -1.40 -8.96 16.49
CA THR A 26 -2.84 -9.12 16.27
C THR A 26 -3.39 -10.33 17.03
N GLN A 27 -4.71 -10.47 17.12
CA GLN A 27 -5.34 -11.61 17.78
C GLN A 27 -4.89 -12.99 17.25
N PRO A 28 -4.80 -13.24 15.93
CA PRO A 28 -4.31 -14.52 15.41
C PRO A 28 -2.78 -14.71 15.53
N GLY A 29 -2.02 -13.64 15.77
CA GLY A 29 -0.56 -13.70 15.81
C GLY A 29 0.14 -12.39 15.47
N LYS A 30 1.45 -12.46 15.27
CA LYS A 30 2.27 -11.31 14.87
C LYS A 30 2.27 -11.19 13.35
N VAL A 31 1.83 -10.06 12.81
CA VAL A 31 1.85 -9.73 11.39
C VAL A 31 3.10 -8.92 11.09
N VAL A 32 3.87 -9.33 10.08
CA VAL A 32 5.02 -8.59 9.57
C VAL A 32 4.73 -8.18 8.13
N LYS A 33 4.64 -6.88 7.88
CA LYS A 33 4.49 -6.32 6.53
C LYS A 33 5.86 -5.92 6.00
N VAL A 34 6.15 -6.35 4.77
CA VAL A 34 7.39 -6.07 4.06
C VAL A 34 7.04 -5.41 2.74
N GLU A 35 7.71 -4.31 2.45
CA GLU A 35 7.63 -3.62 1.18
C GLU A 35 8.92 -3.87 0.40
N GLY A 36 8.79 -4.32 -0.84
CA GLY A 36 9.89 -4.64 -1.74
C GLY A 36 9.85 -3.79 -2.99
N HIS A 37 10.98 -3.20 -3.35
CA HIS A 37 11.17 -2.40 -4.54
C HIS A 37 12.07 -3.13 -5.54
N VAL A 38 11.64 -3.20 -6.81
CA VAL A 38 12.46 -3.75 -7.89
C VAL A 38 12.84 -2.63 -8.86
N TYR A 39 14.15 -2.48 -9.07
CA TYR A 39 14.75 -1.51 -9.96
C TYR A 39 15.37 -2.22 -11.16
N CYS A 40 15.17 -1.71 -12.38
CA CYS A 40 15.90 -2.16 -13.56
C CYS A 40 16.58 -0.94 -14.20
N ASP A 41 17.87 -1.08 -14.54
CA ASP A 41 18.72 0.04 -14.99
C ASP A 41 18.66 1.27 -14.05
N GLY A 42 18.57 1.02 -12.74
CA GLY A 42 18.47 2.05 -11.70
C GLY A 42 17.11 2.75 -11.58
N LYS A 43 16.09 2.33 -12.34
CA LYS A 43 14.74 2.92 -12.30
C LYS A 43 13.74 1.99 -11.61
N PRO A 44 12.86 2.50 -10.73
CA PRO A 44 11.86 1.67 -10.06
C PRO A 44 10.82 1.16 -11.05
N VAL A 45 10.48 -0.13 -10.95
CA VAL A 45 9.56 -0.83 -11.88
C VAL A 45 8.33 -1.35 -11.15
N VAL A 46 8.56 -2.04 -10.04
CA VAL A 46 7.48 -2.64 -9.25
C VAL A 46 7.75 -2.43 -7.77
N GLU A 47 6.65 -2.24 -7.05
CA GLU A 47 6.56 -2.29 -5.60
C GLU A 47 5.73 -3.53 -5.25
N VAL A 48 6.17 -4.27 -4.24
CA VAL A 48 5.54 -5.50 -3.77
C VAL A 48 5.36 -5.40 -2.27
N VAL A 49 4.11 -5.35 -1.82
CA VAL A 49 3.78 -5.42 -0.39
C VAL A 49 3.35 -6.84 -0.05
N SER A 50 4.03 -7.47 0.90
CA SER A 50 3.71 -8.81 1.41
C SER A 50 3.51 -8.76 2.92
N ALA A 51 2.47 -9.44 3.41
CA ALA A 51 2.20 -9.59 4.83
C ALA A 51 2.35 -11.05 5.25
N PHE A 52 3.13 -11.29 6.31
CA PHE A 52 3.39 -12.61 6.87
C PHE A 52 2.81 -12.71 8.26
N LEU A 53 2.16 -13.83 8.57
CA LEU A 53 1.58 -14.09 9.89
C LEU A 53 2.39 -15.16 10.62
N TYR A 54 2.93 -14.78 11.78
CA TYR A 54 3.42 -15.72 12.79
C TYR A 54 2.28 -16.02 13.77
N CYS A 55 1.64 -17.18 13.63
CA CYS A 55 0.55 -17.59 14.51
C CYS A 55 1.03 -17.73 15.95
N GLY A 56 0.26 -17.19 16.90
CA GLY A 56 0.59 -17.30 18.33
C GLY A 56 0.06 -16.14 19.16
N PHE A 57 0.49 -16.08 20.42
CA PHE A 57 0.18 -14.97 21.32
C PHE A 57 1.46 -14.19 21.63
N PHE A 58 1.43 -12.88 21.41
CA PHE A 58 2.60 -12.01 21.54
C PHE A 58 2.25 -10.78 22.38
N THR A 59 3.10 -10.46 23.36
CA THR A 59 2.96 -9.30 24.25
C THR A 59 4.14 -8.35 24.19
N ASN A 60 5.08 -8.59 23.27
CA ASN A 60 6.31 -7.80 23.12
C ASN A 60 6.07 -6.57 22.21
N TYR A 61 5.26 -5.64 22.67
CA TYR A 61 4.88 -4.41 21.94
C TYR A 61 6.05 -3.42 21.79
N GLU A 62 7.10 -3.55 22.60
CA GLU A 62 8.32 -2.73 22.47
C GLU A 62 9.08 -2.97 21.16
N ASN A 63 8.76 -4.05 20.43
CA ASN A 63 9.34 -4.37 19.12
C ASN A 63 8.29 -4.26 17.98
N THR A 64 7.15 -3.61 18.24
CA THR A 64 6.12 -3.37 17.22
C THR A 64 6.20 -1.94 16.71
N PHE A 65 5.92 -1.75 15.42
CA PHE A 65 5.87 -0.44 14.78
C PHE A 65 5.04 -0.54 13.50
N GLU A 66 4.54 0.60 13.02
CA GLU A 66 3.88 0.68 11.72
C GLU A 66 4.26 1.99 11.03
N THR A 67 4.79 1.83 9.82
CA THR A 67 5.03 2.88 8.83
C THR A 67 3.92 2.82 7.81
N THR A 68 3.15 3.89 7.74
CA THR A 68 2.12 4.05 6.72
C THR A 68 2.36 5.36 6.01
N GLU A 69 2.47 5.30 4.68
CA GLU A 69 2.30 6.48 3.83
C GLU A 69 0.80 6.72 3.68
N GLU A 70 0.34 7.84 4.20
CA GLU A 70 -1.05 8.24 4.05
C GLU A 70 -1.30 8.77 2.62
N PRO A 71 -2.51 8.60 2.07
CA PRO A 71 -2.84 9.18 0.78
C PRO A 71 -2.78 10.71 0.85
N ASP A 72 -2.49 11.35 -0.29
CA ASP A 72 -2.52 12.80 -0.40
C ASP A 72 -3.88 13.35 0.02
N TYR A 73 -3.89 14.17 1.08
CA TYR A 73 -5.10 14.86 1.51
C TYR A 73 -5.12 16.25 0.90
N VAL A 74 -6.09 16.52 0.02
CA VAL A 74 -6.35 17.86 -0.50
C VAL A 74 -7.36 18.56 0.38
N VAL A 75 -6.99 19.65 1.04
CA VAL A 75 -7.87 20.43 1.93
C VAL A 75 -8.04 21.83 1.35
N THR A 76 -9.29 22.27 1.20
CA THR A 76 -9.62 23.62 0.75
C THR A 76 -10.31 24.36 1.88
N LEU A 77 -9.64 25.38 2.44
CA LEU A 77 -10.14 26.16 3.57
C LEU A 77 -11.03 27.29 3.05
N ALA A 78 -12.33 27.24 3.29
CA ALA A 78 -13.28 28.17 2.65
C ALA A 78 -13.22 29.59 3.24
N THR A 79 -12.95 29.72 4.54
CA THR A 79 -13.03 31.00 5.26
C THR A 79 -11.71 31.36 5.94
N GLU A 80 -11.53 32.65 6.27
CA GLU A 80 -10.40 33.09 7.10
C GLU A 80 -10.42 32.43 8.49
N ALA A 81 -11.59 32.08 9.01
CA ALA A 81 -11.70 31.35 10.27
C ALA A 81 -11.08 29.95 10.16
N ASP A 82 -11.33 29.24 9.05
CA ASP A 82 -10.73 27.92 8.80
C ASP A 82 -9.21 27.99 8.67
N VAL A 83 -8.71 29.04 7.99
CA VAL A 83 -7.26 29.32 7.91
C VAL A 83 -6.66 29.53 9.31
N ARG A 84 -7.31 30.34 10.15
CA ARG A 84 -6.85 30.57 11.54
C ARG A 84 -6.90 29.31 12.39
N VAL A 85 -7.89 28.42 12.17
CA VAL A 85 -7.99 27.13 12.86
C VAL A 85 -6.86 26.19 12.45
N LEU A 86 -6.44 26.19 11.19
CA LEU A 86 -5.28 25.43 10.75
C LEU A 86 -3.98 26.02 11.31
N GLN A 87 -3.81 27.34 11.24
CA GLN A 87 -2.63 28.04 11.78
C GLN A 87 -2.49 27.92 13.30
N SER A 88 -3.58 27.64 14.03
CA SER A 88 -3.52 27.42 15.49
C SER A 88 -3.13 25.99 15.87
N LYS A 89 -2.96 25.08 14.90
CA LYS A 89 -2.49 23.72 15.17
C LYS A 89 -1.00 23.73 15.45
N GLU A 90 -0.61 23.19 16.60
CA GLU A 90 0.80 23.07 17.02
C GLU A 90 1.64 22.27 16.03
N TRP A 91 1.01 21.36 15.29
CA TRP A 91 1.68 20.52 14.30
C TRP A 91 1.85 21.16 12.92
N PHE A 92 1.27 22.34 12.68
CA PHE A 92 1.27 22.99 11.38
C PHE A 92 2.32 24.10 11.33
N ASN A 93 3.32 23.94 10.46
CA ASN A 93 4.38 24.91 10.26
C ASN A 93 4.35 25.46 8.83
N TRP A 94 4.23 26.78 8.70
CA TRP A 94 4.26 27.45 7.40
C TRP A 94 5.63 28.08 7.15
N GLU A 95 6.30 27.71 6.07
CA GLU A 95 7.69 28.11 5.82
C GLU A 95 7.78 29.52 5.19
N ASP A 96 6.81 29.92 4.35
CA ASP A 96 6.87 31.19 3.61
C ASP A 96 5.93 32.28 4.15
N ASN A 97 6.44 33.08 5.10
CA ASN A 97 5.72 34.25 5.63
C ASN A 97 5.45 35.35 4.60
N SER A 98 6.09 35.32 3.42
CA SER A 98 5.82 36.28 2.34
C SER A 98 4.57 35.92 1.52
N LYS A 99 4.10 34.67 1.62
CA LYS A 99 2.90 34.14 0.99
C LYS A 99 1.91 33.67 2.07
N PRO A 100 1.04 34.55 2.58
CA PRO A 100 0.06 34.13 3.57
C PRO A 100 -0.92 33.13 2.95
N LEU A 101 -1.41 32.20 3.77
CA LEU A 101 -2.49 31.28 3.40
C LEU A 101 -3.74 32.08 2.99
N ILE A 102 -4.22 31.83 1.77
CA ILE A 102 -5.41 32.51 1.23
C ILE A 102 -6.60 31.54 1.30
N PRO A 103 -7.75 31.97 1.85
CA PRO A 103 -8.97 31.18 1.80
C PRO A 103 -9.34 30.79 0.36
N GLY A 104 -9.77 29.55 0.17
CA GLY A 104 -10.16 28.96 -1.12
C GLY A 104 -9.02 28.34 -1.92
N VAL A 105 -7.77 28.50 -1.50
CA VAL A 105 -6.63 27.83 -2.13
C VAL A 105 -6.52 26.39 -1.60
N PRO A 106 -6.47 25.36 -2.47
CA PRO A 106 -6.29 23.98 -2.05
C PRO A 106 -4.84 23.74 -1.59
N LEU A 107 -4.71 23.11 -0.44
CA LEU A 107 -3.45 22.65 0.16
C LEU A 107 -3.38 21.13 0.02
N THR A 108 -2.26 20.60 -0.45
CA THR A 108 -2.01 19.16 -0.53
C THR A 108 -1.08 18.75 0.61
N PHE A 109 -1.55 17.82 1.46
CA PHE A 109 -0.81 17.30 2.60
C PHE A 109 -0.32 15.89 2.30
N HIS A 110 1.00 15.68 2.37
CA HIS A 110 1.62 14.35 2.33
C HIS A 110 2.07 14.01 3.75
N VAL A 111 1.57 12.92 4.33
CA VAL A 111 1.78 12.57 5.75
C VAL A 111 2.38 11.18 5.87
N GLN A 112 3.42 11.04 6.68
CA GLN A 112 4.02 9.76 7.04
C GLN A 112 3.81 9.47 8.53
N SER A 113 3.25 8.29 8.85
CA SER A 113 2.67 8.02 10.17
C SER A 113 3.67 7.69 11.29
N LEU A 114 4.89 7.21 11.00
CA LEU A 114 5.86 6.75 12.00
C LEU A 114 6.35 7.84 12.97
N SER A 115 6.44 9.08 12.50
CA SER A 115 6.90 10.26 13.26
C SER A 115 5.97 11.47 13.08
N ILE A 116 4.80 11.22 12.47
CA ILE A 116 3.80 12.22 12.05
C ILE A 116 4.50 13.48 11.51
N THR A 117 5.43 13.23 10.59
CA THR A 117 6.05 14.26 9.77
C THR A 117 5.34 14.31 8.43
N GLY A 118 5.33 15.48 7.82
CA GLY A 118 4.72 15.64 6.52
C GLY A 118 5.09 16.93 5.84
N GLU A 119 4.70 17.02 4.58
CA GLU A 119 4.97 18.16 3.72
C GLU A 119 3.65 18.72 3.21
N ILE A 120 3.62 20.06 3.11
CA ILE A 120 2.44 20.80 2.68
C ILE A 120 2.80 21.52 1.40
N PHE A 121 1.97 21.29 0.39
CA PHE A 121 2.19 21.83 -0.94
C PHE A 121 1.03 22.69 -1.43
N VAL A 122 1.37 23.70 -2.22
CA VAL A 122 0.41 24.53 -2.96
C VAL A 122 0.72 24.46 -4.44
N TRP A 123 -0.34 24.46 -5.25
CA TRP A 123 -0.21 24.57 -6.70
C TRP A 123 0.14 26.01 -7.09
N ASP A 124 1.26 26.19 -7.78
CA ASP A 124 1.60 27.48 -8.39
C ASP A 124 0.71 27.77 -9.62
N GLN A 125 0.86 28.98 -10.18
CA GLN A 125 0.13 29.39 -11.39
C GLN A 125 0.50 28.55 -12.64
N LEU A 126 1.63 27.86 -12.60
CA LEU A 126 2.15 26.99 -13.66
C LEU A 126 1.76 25.51 -13.43
N LYS A 127 0.95 25.21 -12.41
CA LYS A 127 0.55 23.86 -11.98
C LYS A 127 1.73 22.98 -11.57
N ASN A 128 2.72 23.54 -10.89
CA ASN A 128 3.71 22.78 -10.15
C ASN A 128 3.33 22.73 -8.66
N LEU A 129 3.62 21.60 -8.01
CA LEU A 129 3.54 21.48 -6.55
C LEU A 129 4.76 22.19 -5.95
N GLN A 130 4.54 23.30 -5.25
CA GLN A 130 5.56 23.96 -4.44
C GLN A 130 5.39 23.56 -2.98
N LYS A 131 6.49 23.18 -2.31
CA LYS A 131 6.49 22.99 -0.85
C LYS A 131 6.46 24.37 -0.19
N ASP A 132 5.46 24.59 0.67
CA ASP A 132 5.26 25.86 1.39
C ASP A 132 5.12 25.66 2.91
N GLY A 133 5.07 24.42 3.39
CA GLY A 133 4.99 24.12 4.82
C GLY A 133 5.38 22.70 5.18
N THR A 134 5.45 22.46 6.48
CA THR A 134 5.77 21.17 7.08
C THR A 134 4.78 20.83 8.19
N ILE A 135 4.68 19.54 8.46
CA ILE A 135 3.91 18.97 9.55
C ILE A 135 4.88 18.29 10.47
N GLU A 136 4.78 18.54 11.77
CA GLU A 136 5.58 17.86 12.78
C GLU A 136 4.74 17.66 14.03
N PHE A 137 4.57 16.42 14.46
CA PHE A 137 3.81 16.09 15.66
C PHE A 137 4.40 14.88 16.36
N GLN A 138 4.58 14.99 17.67
CA GLN A 138 5.10 13.92 18.50
C GLN A 138 4.18 13.69 19.69
N ALA A 139 3.79 12.45 19.93
CA ALA A 139 3.02 12.03 21.09
C ALA A 139 3.36 10.58 21.45
N ASP A 140 3.52 10.29 22.75
CA ASP A 140 3.89 8.96 23.23
C ASP A 140 2.65 8.06 23.45
N ASP A 141 1.59 8.61 24.06
CA ASP A 141 0.36 7.87 24.44
C ASP A 141 -0.86 8.31 23.61
N ALA A 142 -0.74 8.26 22.29
CA ALA A 142 -1.83 8.61 21.38
C ALA A 142 -2.74 7.40 21.08
N TYR A 143 -4.06 7.57 21.22
CA TYR A 143 -5.06 6.57 20.82
C TYR A 143 -5.39 6.60 19.32
N GLY A 144 -4.76 7.49 18.56
CA GLY A 144 -4.95 7.65 17.12
C GLY A 144 -4.20 8.87 16.59
N ASN A 145 -4.18 9.05 15.27
CA ASN A 145 -3.51 10.16 14.62
C ASN A 145 -4.45 11.38 14.49
N PRO A 146 -4.24 12.46 15.28
CA PRO A 146 -5.12 13.64 15.27
C PRO A 146 -5.00 14.44 13.96
N ILE A 147 -3.86 14.36 13.26
CA ILE A 147 -3.65 15.04 11.98
C ILE A 147 -4.46 14.36 10.91
N VAL A 148 -4.32 13.04 10.77
CA VAL A 148 -5.12 12.27 9.81
C VAL A 148 -6.61 12.45 10.07
N SER A 149 -7.03 12.42 11.33
CA SER A 149 -8.43 12.68 11.72
C SER A 149 -8.90 14.08 11.28
N TYR A 150 -8.08 15.10 11.47
CA TYR A 150 -8.37 16.47 11.04
C TYR A 150 -8.45 16.56 9.51
N LEU A 151 -7.47 16.01 8.79
CA LEU A 151 -7.41 16.02 7.33
C LEU A 151 -8.59 15.26 6.71
N GLN A 152 -8.95 14.10 7.25
CA GLN A 152 -10.10 13.32 6.79
C GLN A 152 -11.42 14.07 6.94
N HIS A 153 -11.57 14.88 8.00
CA HIS A 153 -12.76 15.70 8.23
C HIS A 153 -12.85 16.90 7.26
N HIS A 154 -11.70 17.45 6.84
CA HIS A 154 -11.63 18.67 6.01
C HIS A 154 -11.24 18.40 4.55
N LYS A 155 -11.04 17.15 4.16
CA LYS A 155 -10.64 16.80 2.80
C LYS A 155 -11.70 17.25 1.79
N THR A 156 -11.20 17.76 0.69
CA THR A 156 -11.98 17.96 -0.53
C THR A 156 -12.10 16.61 -1.21
N THR A 157 -13.31 16.19 -1.54
CA THR A 157 -13.56 14.90 -2.20
C THR A 157 -12.99 14.93 -3.62
N GLN A 158 -11.72 14.58 -3.79
CA GLN A 158 -11.05 14.51 -5.09
C GLN A 158 -10.47 13.11 -5.27
N GLY A 159 -10.66 12.52 -6.45
CA GLY A 159 -10.09 11.21 -6.78
C GLY A 159 -10.78 9.98 -6.14
N GLN A 160 -11.99 10.13 -5.58
CA GLN A 160 -12.75 8.95 -5.12
C GLN A 160 -13.07 8.04 -6.30
N THR A 161 -12.87 6.72 -6.10
CA THR A 161 -13.38 5.70 -7.00
C THR A 161 -14.89 5.85 -7.12
N VAL A 162 -15.35 6.37 -8.27
CA VAL A 162 -16.78 6.48 -8.55
C VAL A 162 -17.25 5.11 -9.03
N PRO A 163 -18.16 4.44 -8.31
CA PRO A 163 -18.73 3.19 -8.80
C PRO A 163 -19.43 3.44 -10.13
N LEU A 164 -19.24 2.53 -11.08
CA LEU A 164 -19.95 2.60 -12.37
C LEU A 164 -21.45 2.48 -12.12
N THR A 165 -22.25 3.18 -12.92
CA THR A 165 -23.71 3.16 -12.83
C THR A 165 -24.34 1.86 -13.35
N ASN A 166 -23.57 1.04 -14.07
CA ASN A 166 -23.94 -0.30 -14.50
C ASN A 166 -23.27 -1.37 -13.62
N GLU A 167 -23.67 -2.64 -13.74
CA GLU A 167 -23.07 -3.78 -13.00
C GLU A 167 -21.57 -4.04 -13.33
N GLY A 168 -20.91 -3.13 -14.05
CA GLY A 168 -19.51 -3.23 -14.44
C GLY A 168 -19.23 -4.34 -15.46
N CYS A 169 -17.95 -4.71 -15.57
CA CYS A 169 -17.54 -5.83 -16.40
C CYS A 169 -17.72 -7.14 -15.64
N LYS A 170 -18.57 -8.04 -16.13
CA LYS A 170 -18.69 -9.38 -15.56
C LYS A 170 -17.46 -10.19 -15.95
N LEU A 171 -16.67 -10.60 -14.96
CA LEU A 171 -15.50 -11.47 -15.13
C LEU A 171 -15.85 -12.86 -15.70
N THR A 172 -17.13 -13.18 -15.78
CA THR A 172 -17.68 -14.41 -16.35
C THR A 172 -18.69 -14.05 -17.44
N THR A 173 -18.41 -14.43 -18.69
CA THR A 173 -19.44 -14.53 -19.72
C THR A 173 -20.30 -15.77 -19.46
N THR A 174 -21.60 -15.61 -19.63
CA THR A 174 -22.70 -16.52 -19.29
C THR A 174 -22.39 -18.02 -19.53
N GLU A 175 -22.78 -18.85 -18.54
CA GLU A 175 -22.82 -20.35 -18.48
C GLU A 175 -21.54 -21.14 -18.14
N GLY A 176 -20.36 -20.52 -18.01
CA GLY A 176 -19.14 -21.21 -17.57
C GLY A 176 -18.63 -20.75 -16.20
N SER A 177 -18.52 -21.66 -15.23
CA SER A 177 -17.77 -21.39 -13.98
C SER A 177 -16.27 -21.30 -14.29
N THR A 178 -15.59 -20.30 -13.74
CA THR A 178 -14.16 -20.06 -13.93
C THR A 178 -13.36 -20.90 -12.96
N LEU A 179 -13.30 -22.19 -13.26
CA LEU A 179 -12.60 -23.18 -12.45
C LEU A 179 -11.19 -23.39 -12.98
N PHE A 180 -10.23 -23.39 -12.07
CA PHE A 180 -8.91 -23.95 -12.30
C PHE A 180 -8.57 -24.90 -11.15
N TRP A 181 -7.79 -25.92 -11.47
CA TRP A 181 -7.38 -26.92 -10.50
C TRP A 181 -6.01 -26.58 -9.97
N SER A 182 -5.83 -26.73 -8.66
CA SER A 182 -4.49 -26.75 -8.06
C SER A 182 -3.66 -27.89 -8.67
N PRO A 183 -2.34 -27.71 -8.82
CA PRO A 183 -1.49 -28.75 -9.37
C PRO A 183 -1.43 -29.94 -8.40
N LEU A 184 -1.18 -31.14 -8.93
CA LEU A 184 -1.04 -32.36 -8.12
C LEU A 184 0.24 -32.35 -7.26
N THR A 185 1.24 -31.57 -7.65
CA THR A 185 2.50 -31.38 -6.93
C THR A 185 2.87 -29.90 -6.90
N ASN A 186 3.50 -29.46 -5.81
CA ASN A 186 3.99 -28.10 -5.63
C ASN A 186 5.47 -27.94 -6.05
N GLU A 187 6.16 -29.03 -6.38
CA GLU A 187 7.58 -29.02 -6.73
C GLU A 187 7.93 -28.10 -7.91
N PRO A 188 7.14 -28.04 -9.02
CA PRO A 188 7.47 -27.14 -10.12
C PRO A 188 7.45 -25.66 -9.71
N TYR A 189 6.48 -25.27 -8.90
CA TYR A 189 6.41 -23.90 -8.41
C TYR A 189 7.54 -23.60 -7.43
N SER A 190 7.87 -24.51 -6.51
CA SER A 190 9.03 -24.36 -5.63
C SER A 190 10.34 -24.22 -6.41
N GLY A 191 10.52 -25.02 -7.47
CA GLY A 191 11.71 -24.96 -8.33
C GLY A 191 11.90 -23.62 -9.05
N ILE A 192 10.81 -23.00 -9.51
CA ILE A 192 10.85 -21.73 -10.25
C ILE A 192 10.87 -20.52 -9.31
N SER A 193 10.08 -20.56 -8.22
CA SER A 193 9.99 -19.45 -7.25
C SER A 193 11.17 -19.39 -6.27
N GLY A 194 11.88 -20.50 -6.07
CA GLY A 194 12.86 -20.65 -5.00
C GLY A 194 12.24 -20.81 -3.60
N TYR A 195 10.90 -20.87 -3.49
CA TYR A 195 10.22 -21.03 -2.20
C TYR A 195 10.03 -22.51 -1.86
N PHE A 196 10.98 -23.03 -1.08
CA PHE A 196 11.06 -24.43 -0.66
C PHE A 196 10.51 -24.68 0.76
N ASN A 197 9.56 -23.86 1.23
CA ASN A 197 8.95 -24.12 2.54
C ASN A 197 8.37 -25.55 2.58
N PRO A 198 8.84 -26.42 3.50
CA PRO A 198 8.50 -27.84 3.51
C PRO A 198 7.01 -28.15 3.59
N ILE A 199 6.19 -27.23 4.12
CA ILE A 199 4.73 -27.41 4.20
C ILE A 199 4.07 -27.61 2.83
N HIS A 200 4.74 -27.24 1.73
CA HIS A 200 4.21 -27.40 0.38
C HIS A 200 4.58 -28.73 -0.28
N ILE A 201 5.65 -29.41 0.16
CA ILE A 201 6.19 -30.59 -0.55
C ILE A 201 6.39 -31.82 0.35
N ASN A 202 6.56 -31.62 1.65
CA ASN A 202 6.87 -32.69 2.59
C ASN A 202 5.64 -32.97 3.49
N PRO A 203 4.99 -34.14 3.37
CA PRO A 203 3.80 -34.47 4.15
C PRO A 203 4.09 -34.59 5.65
N TYR A 204 5.31 -34.97 6.05
CA TYR A 204 5.68 -35.06 7.47
C TYR A 204 5.76 -33.69 8.11
N PHE A 205 6.39 -32.72 7.43
CA PHE A 205 6.45 -31.34 7.91
C PHE A 205 5.08 -30.68 7.93
N SER A 206 4.30 -30.86 6.85
CA SER A 206 2.94 -30.32 6.79
C SER A 206 2.06 -30.86 7.93
N ARG A 207 2.15 -32.16 8.22
CA ARG A 207 1.43 -32.77 9.34
C ARG A 207 1.94 -32.28 10.69
N TYR A 208 3.25 -32.11 10.84
CA TYR A 208 3.86 -31.57 12.06
C TYR A 208 3.34 -30.16 12.37
N THR A 209 3.08 -29.34 11.36
CA THR A 209 2.52 -27.99 11.52
C THR A 209 0.99 -27.97 11.62
N GLY A 210 0.33 -29.13 11.73
CA GLY A 210 -1.14 -29.22 11.88
C GLY A 210 -1.94 -28.94 10.61
N LEU A 211 -1.31 -28.92 9.43
CA LEU A 211 -2.00 -28.76 8.15
C LEU A 211 -2.62 -30.10 7.69
N PRO A 212 -3.73 -30.07 6.93
CA PRO A 212 -4.44 -31.28 6.51
C PRO A 212 -3.62 -32.16 5.56
N SER A 213 -2.83 -31.53 4.69
CA SER A 213 -1.90 -32.13 3.75
C SER A 213 -0.96 -31.04 3.25
N THR A 214 -0.01 -31.40 2.38
CA THR A 214 0.81 -30.41 1.68
C THR A 214 -0.08 -29.40 0.95
N ILE A 215 -0.03 -28.15 1.38
CA ILE A 215 -0.91 -27.09 0.86
C ILE A 215 -0.34 -26.48 -0.42
N THR A 216 -1.20 -26.06 -1.33
CA THR A 216 -0.79 -25.31 -2.53
C THR A 216 -0.18 -23.96 -2.11
N HIS A 217 0.84 -23.52 -2.85
CA HIS A 217 1.44 -22.20 -2.64
C HIS A 217 0.40 -21.08 -2.82
N GLY A 218 0.29 -20.18 -1.84
CA GLY A 218 -0.63 -19.03 -1.94
C GLY A 218 -0.30 -18.12 -3.12
N LEU A 219 0.99 -17.88 -3.38
CA LEU A 219 1.44 -17.09 -4.53
C LEU A 219 1.21 -17.79 -5.88
N TRP A 220 1.15 -19.13 -5.91
CA TRP A 220 0.71 -19.85 -7.11
C TRP A 220 -0.77 -19.56 -7.39
N LEU A 221 -1.61 -19.62 -6.36
CA LEU A 221 -3.04 -19.31 -6.48
C LEU A 221 -3.28 -17.86 -6.91
N SER A 222 -2.53 -16.92 -6.33
CA SER A 222 -2.53 -15.51 -6.73
C SER A 222 -2.17 -15.36 -8.21
N THR A 223 -1.08 -15.99 -8.66
CA THR A 223 -0.62 -15.92 -10.05
C THR A 223 -1.64 -16.52 -11.02
N ALA A 224 -2.22 -17.69 -10.69
CA ALA A 224 -3.25 -18.34 -11.50
C ALA A 224 -4.50 -17.46 -11.66
N THR A 225 -4.89 -16.78 -10.58
CA THR A 225 -6.02 -15.84 -10.60
C THR A 225 -5.70 -14.57 -11.40
N CYS A 226 -4.50 -13.99 -11.22
CA CYS A 226 -4.08 -12.82 -11.99
C CYS A 226 -4.04 -13.09 -13.50
N LYS A 227 -3.51 -14.25 -13.91
CA LYS A 227 -3.52 -14.67 -15.32
C LYS A 227 -4.94 -14.72 -15.90
N TYR A 228 -5.92 -15.13 -15.09
CA TYR A 228 -7.32 -15.12 -15.52
C TYR A 228 -7.83 -13.68 -15.73
N ILE A 229 -7.55 -12.78 -14.78
CA ILE A 229 -7.92 -11.37 -14.87
C ILE A 229 -7.29 -10.73 -16.12
N GLU A 230 -6.02 -10.99 -16.38
CA GLU A 230 -5.31 -10.52 -17.58
C GLU A 230 -6.00 -10.98 -18.87
N ASN A 231 -6.34 -12.28 -18.96
CA ASN A 231 -7.00 -12.80 -20.16
C ASN A 231 -8.40 -12.21 -20.39
N VAL A 232 -9.16 -11.94 -19.32
CA VAL A 232 -10.56 -11.50 -19.45
C VAL A 232 -10.68 -9.98 -19.54
N VAL A 233 -10.00 -9.27 -18.65
CA VAL A 233 -10.12 -7.82 -18.52
C VAL A 233 -9.23 -7.14 -19.56
N THR A 234 -7.98 -7.59 -19.68
CA THR A 234 -7.00 -6.96 -20.57
C THR A 234 -6.83 -7.71 -21.90
N LYS A 235 -7.58 -8.80 -22.12
CA LYS A 235 -7.55 -9.61 -23.36
C LYS A 235 -6.16 -10.14 -23.72
N GLY A 236 -5.35 -10.42 -22.71
CA GLY A 236 -3.97 -10.90 -22.87
C GLY A 236 -2.95 -9.80 -23.19
N HIS A 237 -3.32 -8.53 -22.96
CA HIS A 237 -2.46 -7.36 -23.08
C HIS A 237 -2.19 -6.78 -21.69
N PRO A 238 -1.14 -7.19 -20.98
CA PRO A 238 -0.91 -6.79 -19.59
C PRO A 238 -0.49 -5.32 -19.40
N GLU A 239 -0.23 -4.57 -20.48
CA GLU A 239 0.14 -3.14 -20.49
C GLU A 239 -0.97 -2.14 -20.13
#